data_AF-A0A7W5AIF8-F1
#
_entry.id   AF-A0A7W5AIF8-F1
#
_cell.length_a   1.000
_cell.length_b   1.000
_cell.length_c   1.000
_cell.angle_alpha   90.00
_cell.angle_beta   90.00
_cell.angle_gamma   90.00
#
_symmetry.space_group_name_H-M   'P 1'
#
loop_
_entity.id
_entity.type
_entity.pdbx_description
1 polymer ?
#
loop_
_entity_poly.entity_id
_entity_poly.type
_entity_poly.pdbx_seq_one_letter_code
_entity_poly.pdbx_strand_id
1 'polypeptide(L)'
;MSEPIPAVVSTAGKEIAALSGALGRLVHDHDGTVDAVRDALADPYTRRQTLFVLSQLDASFTVALIRPVVEASLSDRDALLARQVVARLPFTAYASAVPDIVVELLGDADDGVFRRLAELLDHLGLYPALRRLTEIARRSDDPDIREVGEDFEPLPF
;
A
#
# COMPACT_ATOMS: atom_id res chain seq x y z
N MET A 1 40.47 26.74 37.69
CA MET A 1 40.57 26.32 36.28
C MET A 1 39.55 25.20 36.10
N SER A 2 38.38 25.52 35.55
CA SER A 2 37.35 24.51 35.27
C SER A 2 37.58 23.97 33.86
N GLU A 3 37.80 22.65 33.75
CA GLU A 3 37.82 21.98 32.46
C GLU A 3 36.43 22.03 31.81
N PRO A 4 36.32 22.24 30.49
CA PRO A 4 35.05 22.21 29.80
C PRO A 4 34.54 20.76 29.74
N ILE A 5 33.30 20.55 30.18
CA ILE A 5 32.59 19.27 30.04
C ILE A 5 32.45 18.99 28.53
N PRO A 6 32.96 17.86 28.01
CA PRO A 6 32.83 17.54 26.60
C PRO A 6 31.35 17.39 26.27
N ALA A 7 30.89 18.13 25.26
CA ALA A 7 29.55 18.03 24.72
C ALA A 7 29.36 16.63 24.14
N VAL A 8 28.81 15.73 24.94
CA VAL A 8 28.26 14.46 24.48
C VAL A 8 27.02 14.83 23.66
N VAL A 9 27.20 15.15 22.38
CA VAL A 9 26.11 15.08 21.42
C VAL A 9 25.67 13.63 21.46
N SER A 10 24.52 13.39 22.11
CA SER A 10 24.01 12.04 22.34
C SER A 10 23.94 11.30 21.01
N THR A 11 24.21 10.00 21.01
CA THR A 11 24.11 9.15 19.82
C THR A 11 22.79 9.36 19.08
N ALA A 12 21.69 9.52 19.83
CA ALA A 12 20.37 9.86 19.31
C ALA A 12 20.34 11.17 18.50
N GLY A 13 21.06 12.21 18.93
CA GLY A 13 21.15 13.48 18.18
C GLY A 13 21.84 13.31 16.82
N LYS A 14 22.85 12.43 16.72
CA LYS A 14 23.51 12.12 15.45
C LYS A 14 22.62 11.28 14.53
N GLU A 15 21.92 10.32 15.08
CA GLU A 15 20.97 9.48 14.34
C GLU A 15 19.79 10.30 13.77
N ILE A 16 19.24 11.23 14.56
CA ILE A 16 18.18 12.14 14.11
C ILE A 16 18.66 13.04 12.98
N ALA A 17 19.88 13.58 13.08
CA ALA A 17 20.47 14.40 12.02
C ALA A 17 20.72 13.60 10.73
N ALA A 18 21.19 12.36 10.85
CA ALA A 18 21.38 11.46 9.72
C ALA A 18 20.04 11.10 9.05
N LEU A 19 19.00 10.81 9.83
CA LEU A 19 17.66 10.53 9.34
C LEU A 19 17.07 11.76 8.61
N SER A 20 17.20 12.95 9.20
CA SER A 20 16.72 14.20 8.61
C SER A 20 17.43 14.51 7.29
N GLY A 21 18.75 14.28 7.22
CA GLY A 21 19.52 14.44 5.99
C GLY A 21 19.16 13.42 4.91
N ALA A 22 18.84 12.18 5.29
CA ALA A 22 18.37 11.16 4.36
C ALA A 22 16.97 11.50 3.80
N LEU A 23 16.04 11.88 4.68
CA LEU A 23 14.70 12.35 4.28
C LEU A 23 14.78 13.57 3.36
N GLY A 24 15.67 14.53 3.64
CA GLY A 24 15.88 15.69 2.79
C GLY A 24 16.32 15.34 1.36
N ARG A 25 17.16 14.31 1.20
CA ARG A 25 17.55 13.81 -0.14
C ARG A 25 16.39 13.15 -0.87
N LEU A 26 15.61 12.33 -0.17
CA LEU A 26 14.43 11.66 -0.73
C LEU A 26 13.40 12.68 -1.25
N VAL A 27 13.27 13.82 -0.57
CA VAL A 27 12.35 14.89 -0.97
C VAL A 27 12.89 15.72 -2.14
N HIS A 28 14.21 15.92 -2.24
CA HIS A 28 14.80 16.71 -3.33
C HIS A 28 14.85 15.99 -4.68
N ASP A 29 14.96 14.66 -4.67
CA ASP A 29 14.90 13.81 -5.87
C ASP A 29 13.64 12.93 -5.81
N HIS A 30 12.49 13.57 -6.06
CA HIS A 30 11.19 12.90 -5.97
C HIS A 30 11.11 11.70 -6.93
N ASP A 31 11.48 11.90 -8.19
CA ASP A 31 11.33 10.87 -9.22
C ASP A 31 12.30 9.70 -9.00
N GLY A 32 13.57 9.99 -8.68
CA GLY A 32 14.54 8.95 -8.32
C GLY A 32 14.12 8.19 -7.04
N THR A 33 13.47 8.88 -6.10
CA THR A 33 12.92 8.23 -4.90
C THR A 33 11.72 7.35 -5.24
N VAL A 34 10.80 7.80 -6.10
CA VAL A 34 9.67 7.00 -6.56
C VAL A 34 10.18 5.72 -7.23
N ASP A 35 11.18 5.81 -8.10
CA ASP A 35 11.76 4.64 -8.77
C ASP A 35 12.40 3.68 -7.78
N ALA A 36 13.22 4.17 -6.85
CA ALA A 36 13.85 3.35 -5.82
C ALA A 36 12.82 2.66 -4.90
N VAL A 37 11.75 3.37 -4.50
CA VAL A 37 10.68 2.80 -3.69
C VAL A 37 9.88 1.78 -4.49
N ARG A 38 9.64 2.00 -5.79
CA ARG A 38 8.97 1.02 -6.66
C ARG A 38 9.75 -0.30 -6.69
N ASP A 39 11.05 -0.23 -6.93
CA ASP A 39 11.92 -1.42 -6.96
C ASP A 39 11.93 -2.15 -5.61
N ALA A 40 12.00 -1.38 -4.51
CA ALA A 40 11.98 -1.93 -3.15
C ALA A 40 10.59 -2.44 -2.71
N LEU A 41 9.49 -2.05 -3.37
CA LEU A 41 8.17 -2.66 -3.16
C LEU A 41 8.04 -3.99 -3.90
N ALA A 42 8.71 -4.13 -5.05
CA ALA A 42 8.70 -5.38 -5.82
C ALA A 42 9.41 -6.52 -5.07
N ASP A 43 10.49 -6.23 -4.34
CA ASP A 43 11.26 -7.22 -3.58
C ASP A 43 10.57 -7.63 -2.25
N PRO A 44 10.16 -8.91 -2.08
CA PRO A 44 9.51 -9.39 -0.84
C PRO A 44 10.34 -9.21 0.44
N TYR A 45 11.68 -9.14 0.35
CA TYR A 45 12.55 -9.01 1.52
C TYR A 45 12.59 -7.58 2.08
N THR A 46 12.35 -6.60 1.22
CA THR A 46 12.40 -5.16 1.57
C THR A 46 11.02 -4.51 1.60
N ARG A 47 10.02 -5.07 0.89
CA ARG A 47 8.66 -4.53 0.75
C ARG A 47 8.04 -4.05 2.05
N ARG A 48 8.10 -4.83 3.13
CA ARG A 48 7.49 -4.46 4.41
C ARG A 48 8.12 -3.19 4.98
N GLN A 49 9.46 -3.11 5.01
CA GLN A 49 10.20 -1.93 5.46
C GLN A 49 9.91 -0.75 4.53
N THR A 50 9.83 -0.98 3.23
CA THR A 50 9.48 0.04 2.24
C THR A 50 8.08 0.60 2.48
N LEU A 51 7.08 -0.23 2.76
CA LEU A 51 5.73 0.21 3.14
C LEU A 51 5.74 1.03 4.44
N PHE A 52 6.55 0.65 5.43
CA PHE A 52 6.73 1.46 6.63
C PHE A 52 7.33 2.83 6.31
N VAL A 53 8.38 2.90 5.49
CA VAL A 53 8.96 4.17 5.05
C VAL A 53 7.93 5.01 4.29
N LEU A 54 7.20 4.40 3.36
CA LEU A 54 6.15 5.07 2.58
C LEU A 54 5.03 5.61 3.48
N SER A 55 4.72 4.92 4.59
CA SER A 55 3.80 5.42 5.63
C SER A 55 4.34 6.63 6.41
N GLN A 56 5.59 7.04 6.23
CA GLN A 56 6.15 8.24 6.86
C GLN A 56 6.41 9.34 5.84
N LEU A 57 6.42 9.02 4.54
CA LEU A 57 6.57 9.99 3.47
C LEU A 57 5.27 10.74 3.20
N ASP A 58 5.40 11.84 2.46
CA ASP A 58 4.27 12.60 1.96
C ASP A 58 3.37 11.74 1.05
N ALA A 59 2.06 12.02 1.09
CA ALA A 59 1.05 11.27 0.35
C ALA A 59 1.28 11.27 -1.17
N SER A 60 1.96 12.28 -1.73
CA SER A 60 2.32 12.35 -3.15
C SER A 60 3.11 11.13 -3.63
N PHE A 61 4.03 10.61 -2.81
CA PHE A 61 4.75 9.38 -3.13
C PHE A 61 3.81 8.18 -3.23
N THR A 62 2.86 8.05 -2.31
CA THR A 62 1.87 6.97 -2.36
C THR A 62 0.94 7.11 -3.57
N VAL A 63 0.57 8.33 -3.97
CA VAL A 63 -0.19 8.56 -5.21
C VAL A 63 0.60 8.08 -6.44
N ALA A 64 1.89 8.43 -6.53
CA ALA A 64 2.76 8.00 -7.63
C ALA A 64 3.00 6.47 -7.67
N LEU A 65 2.84 5.81 -6.51
CA LEU A 65 3.10 4.39 -6.31
C LEU A 65 1.84 3.57 -6.05
N ILE A 66 0.65 4.12 -6.35
CA ILE A 66 -0.61 3.49 -5.94
C ILE A 66 -0.76 2.06 -6.47
N ARG A 67 -0.34 1.80 -7.71
CA ARG A 67 -0.35 0.45 -8.28
C ARG A 67 0.57 -0.53 -7.54
N PRO A 68 1.89 -0.28 -7.39
CA PRO A 68 2.76 -1.14 -6.59
C PRO A 68 2.25 -1.40 -5.16
N VAL A 69 1.62 -0.40 -4.53
CA VAL A 69 1.03 -0.58 -3.19
C VAL A 69 -0.23 -1.45 -3.23
N VAL A 70 -1.09 -1.29 -4.24
CA VAL A 70 -2.24 -2.19 -4.45
C VAL A 70 -1.79 -3.62 -4.72
N GLU A 71 -0.76 -3.82 -5.54
CA GLU A 71 -0.17 -5.14 -5.78
C GLU A 71 0.42 -5.74 -4.49
N ALA A 72 1.11 -4.94 -3.68
CA ALA A 72 1.58 -5.36 -2.36
C ALA A 72 0.44 -5.79 -1.42
N SER A 73 -0.78 -5.28 -1.63
CA SER A 73 -1.94 -5.67 -0.84
C SER A 73 -2.44 -7.10 -1.09
N LEU A 74 -1.95 -7.74 -2.16
CA LEU A 74 -2.22 -9.14 -2.48
C LEU A 74 -1.33 -10.12 -1.70
N SER A 75 -0.27 -9.63 -1.06
CA SER A 75 0.63 -10.48 -0.27
C SER A 75 0.01 -10.85 1.08
N ASP A 76 0.02 -12.14 1.43
CA ASP A 76 -0.45 -12.61 2.75
C ASP A 76 0.22 -11.90 3.94
N ARG A 77 1.50 -11.56 3.81
CA ARG A 77 2.30 -10.98 4.90
C ARG A 77 2.07 -9.48 5.07
N ASP A 78 1.88 -8.78 3.96
CA ASP A 78 1.95 -7.31 3.90
C ASP A 78 0.61 -6.66 3.52
N ALA A 79 -0.43 -7.46 3.23
CA ALA A 79 -1.75 -7.02 2.80
C ALA A 79 -2.30 -5.86 3.63
N LEU A 80 -2.39 -6.04 4.96
CA LEU A 80 -2.96 -5.04 5.86
C LEU A 80 -2.15 -3.74 5.86
N LEU A 81 -0.82 -3.82 5.85
CA LEU A 81 0.03 -2.63 5.86
C LEU A 81 -0.10 -1.86 4.56
N ALA A 82 -0.13 -2.55 3.41
CA ALA A 82 -0.35 -1.92 2.12
C ALA A 82 -1.73 -1.23 2.05
N ARG A 83 -2.80 -1.89 2.53
CA ARG A 83 -4.14 -1.31 2.64
C ARG A 83 -4.16 -0.04 3.47
N GLN A 84 -3.48 -0.05 4.63
CA GLN A 84 -3.34 1.13 5.49
C GLN A 84 -2.57 2.27 4.81
N VAL A 85 -1.55 1.96 4.01
CA VAL A 85 -0.81 2.95 3.22
C VAL A 85 -1.74 3.64 2.21
N VAL A 86 -2.58 2.89 1.50
CA VAL A 86 -3.57 3.46 0.56
C VAL A 86 -4.63 4.28 1.30
N ALA A 87 -5.16 3.77 2.42
CA ALA A 87 -6.23 4.40 3.20
C ALA A 87 -5.85 5.78 3.80
N ARG A 88 -4.55 6.12 3.86
CA ARG A 88 -4.09 7.46 4.27
C ARG A 88 -4.32 8.53 3.22
N LEU A 89 -4.47 8.14 1.96
CA LEU A 89 -4.77 9.07 0.89
C LEU A 89 -6.18 9.65 1.05
N PRO A 90 -6.44 10.88 0.58
CA PRO A 90 -7.82 11.37 0.45
C PRO A 90 -8.65 10.39 -0.37
N PHE A 91 -9.90 10.16 0.05
CA PHE A 91 -10.82 9.22 -0.63
C PHE A 91 -10.84 9.40 -2.15
N THR A 92 -10.88 10.65 -2.61
CA THR A 92 -10.91 10.99 -4.04
C THR A 92 -9.69 10.49 -4.81
N ALA A 93 -8.52 10.43 -4.19
CA ALA A 93 -7.28 10.02 -4.85
C ALA A 93 -7.23 8.51 -5.11
N TYR A 94 -7.64 7.68 -4.15
CA TYR A 94 -7.66 6.23 -4.36
C TYR A 94 -8.93 5.76 -5.07
N ALA A 95 -10.08 6.42 -4.86
CA ALA A 95 -11.33 6.01 -5.50
C ALA A 95 -11.31 6.16 -7.03
N SER A 96 -10.47 7.04 -7.58
CA SER A 96 -10.31 7.19 -9.03
C SER A 96 -9.33 6.21 -9.67
N ALA A 97 -8.49 5.51 -8.89
CA ALA A 97 -7.39 4.70 -9.42
C ALA A 97 -7.49 3.22 -9.04
N VAL A 98 -7.84 2.91 -7.79
CA VAL A 98 -7.89 1.53 -7.28
C VAL A 98 -8.86 0.65 -8.08
N PRO A 99 -10.08 1.09 -8.45
CA PRO A 99 -10.99 0.25 -9.22
C PRO A 99 -10.43 -0.22 -10.57
N ASP A 100 -9.75 0.66 -11.30
CA ASP A 100 -9.17 0.31 -12.60
C ASP A 100 -8.02 -0.70 -12.45
N ILE A 101 -7.17 -0.50 -11.44
CA ILE A 101 -6.08 -1.43 -11.10
C ILE A 101 -6.66 -2.80 -10.73
N VAL A 102 -7.72 -2.84 -9.93
CA VAL A 102 -8.40 -4.10 -9.57
C VAL A 102 -8.87 -4.84 -10.82
N VAL A 103 -9.55 -4.15 -11.75
CA VAL A 103 -10.06 -4.76 -12.98
C VAL A 103 -8.93 -5.39 -13.81
N GLU A 104 -7.79 -4.71 -13.93
CA GLU A 104 -6.64 -5.25 -14.64
C GLU A 104 -6.06 -6.50 -13.96
N LEU A 105 -6.01 -6.51 -12.62
CA LEU A 105 -5.48 -7.63 -11.84
C LEU A 105 -6.37 -8.88 -11.87
N LEU A 106 -7.65 -8.76 -12.26
CA LEU A 106 -8.59 -9.88 -12.31
C LEU A 106 -8.41 -10.81 -13.52
N GLY A 107 -7.65 -10.43 -14.56
CA GLY A 107 -7.62 -11.13 -15.85
C GLY A 107 -7.37 -12.65 -15.76
N ASP A 108 -6.34 -13.05 -15.01
CA ASP A 108 -5.96 -14.45 -14.75
C ASP A 108 -5.87 -14.73 -13.23
N ALA A 109 -6.71 -14.05 -12.43
CA ALA A 109 -6.69 -14.14 -10.98
C ALA A 109 -7.25 -15.48 -10.47
N ASP A 110 -6.59 -16.05 -9.46
CA ASP A 110 -7.12 -17.15 -8.64
C ASP A 110 -8.06 -16.64 -7.53
N ASP A 111 -8.68 -17.56 -6.80
CA ASP A 111 -9.56 -17.27 -5.67
C ASP A 111 -8.87 -16.43 -4.58
N GLY A 112 -7.58 -16.68 -4.34
CA GLY A 112 -6.75 -15.92 -3.41
C GLY A 112 -6.67 -14.45 -3.81
N VAL A 113 -6.36 -14.16 -5.07
CA VAL A 113 -6.32 -12.80 -5.61
C VAL A 113 -7.70 -12.15 -5.54
N PHE A 114 -8.76 -12.85 -5.93
CA PHE A 114 -10.14 -12.34 -5.81
C PHE A 114 -10.46 -11.93 -4.37
N ARG A 115 -10.17 -12.80 -3.40
CA ARG A 115 -10.42 -12.55 -1.97
C ARG A 115 -9.59 -11.36 -1.47
N ARG A 116 -8.31 -11.27 -1.84
CA ARG A 116 -7.44 -10.16 -1.42
C ARG A 116 -7.86 -8.81 -2.00
N LEU A 117 -8.33 -8.78 -3.25
CA LEU A 117 -8.90 -7.60 -3.88
C LEU A 117 -10.24 -7.21 -3.25
N ALA A 118 -11.10 -8.18 -2.91
CA ALA A 118 -12.35 -7.93 -2.20
C ALA A 118 -12.10 -7.29 -0.82
N GLU A 119 -11.19 -7.87 -0.03
CA GLU A 119 -10.77 -7.33 1.26
C GLU A 119 -10.16 -5.91 1.15
N LEU A 120 -9.39 -5.63 0.08
CA LEU A 120 -8.87 -4.29 -0.18
C LEU A 120 -10.01 -3.29 -0.42
N LEU A 121 -10.94 -3.63 -1.30
CA LEU A 121 -12.06 -2.74 -1.66
C LEU A 121 -12.98 -2.50 -0.47
N ASP A 122 -13.26 -3.53 0.33
CA ASP A 122 -14.02 -3.42 1.57
C ASP A 122 -13.31 -2.51 2.58
N HIS A 123 -12.00 -2.73 2.80
CA HIS A 123 -11.19 -1.91 3.70
C HIS A 123 -11.19 -0.41 3.31
N LEU A 124 -11.19 -0.12 2.01
CA LEU A 124 -11.21 1.25 1.49
C LEU A 124 -12.62 1.84 1.35
N GLY A 125 -13.67 1.08 1.68
CA GLY A 125 -15.07 1.51 1.51
C GLY A 125 -15.46 1.73 0.04
N LEU A 126 -14.76 1.09 -0.91
CA LEU A 126 -15.02 1.19 -2.35
C LEU A 126 -16.14 0.22 -2.77
N TYR A 127 -17.28 0.30 -2.09
CA TYR A 127 -18.40 -0.63 -2.24
C TYR A 127 -18.94 -0.78 -3.67
N PRO A 128 -18.99 0.26 -4.53
CA PRO A 128 -19.38 0.07 -5.93
C PRO A 128 -18.44 -0.85 -6.69
N ALA A 129 -17.13 -0.74 -6.47
CA ALA A 129 -16.13 -1.62 -7.08
C ALA A 129 -16.19 -3.01 -6.44
N LEU A 130 -16.41 -3.12 -5.12
CA LEU A 130 -16.58 -4.40 -4.43
C LEU A 130 -17.77 -5.17 -5.00
N ARG A 131 -18.93 -4.51 -5.16
CA ARG A 131 -20.11 -5.08 -5.83
C ARG A 131 -19.78 -5.63 -7.21
N ARG A 132 -19.01 -4.87 -7.99
CA ARG A 132 -18.64 -5.30 -9.33
C ARG A 132 -17.75 -6.55 -9.29
N LEU A 133 -16.78 -6.59 -8.38
CA LEU A 133 -15.91 -7.75 -8.19
C LEU A 133 -16.72 -8.98 -7.77
N THR A 134 -17.64 -8.86 -6.81
CA THR A 134 -18.44 -9.98 -6.32
C THR A 134 -19.44 -10.49 -7.37
N GLU A 135 -20.01 -9.60 -8.18
CA GLU A 135 -20.79 -9.99 -9.36
C GLU A 135 -20.00 -10.79 -10.40
N ILE A 136 -18.71 -10.47 -10.60
CA ILE A 136 -17.82 -11.21 -11.49
C ILE A 136 -17.52 -12.58 -10.85
N ALA A 137 -17.12 -12.59 -9.58
CA ALA A 137 -16.76 -13.78 -8.83
C ALA A 137 -17.89 -14.83 -8.84
N ARG A 138 -19.14 -14.41 -8.57
CA ARG A 138 -20.34 -15.28 -8.59
C ARG A 138 -20.65 -15.93 -9.93
N ARG A 139 -20.16 -15.35 -11.03
CA ARG A 139 -20.34 -15.89 -12.39
C ARG A 139 -19.18 -16.80 -12.82
N SER A 140 -18.16 -16.97 -11.97
CA SER A 140 -17.03 -17.86 -12.26
C SER A 140 -17.48 -19.31 -12.32
N ASP A 141 -16.86 -20.08 -13.22
CA ASP A 141 -17.01 -21.55 -13.25
C ASP A 141 -16.23 -22.21 -12.10
N ASP A 142 -15.25 -21.51 -11.52
CA ASP A 142 -14.50 -21.95 -10.35
C ASP A 142 -15.30 -21.78 -9.05
N PRO A 143 -15.55 -22.85 -8.28
CA PRO A 143 -16.28 -22.78 -7.02
C PRO A 143 -15.61 -21.91 -5.94
N ASP A 144 -14.29 -21.89 -5.88
CA ASP A 144 -13.55 -21.15 -4.85
C ASP A 144 -13.62 -19.65 -5.12
N ILE A 145 -13.60 -19.25 -6.41
CA ILE A 145 -13.88 -17.87 -6.81
C ILE A 145 -15.34 -17.49 -6.52
N ARG A 146 -16.31 -18.37 -6.80
CA ARG A 146 -17.73 -18.08 -6.49
C ARG A 146 -17.96 -17.83 -5.01
N GLU A 147 -17.30 -18.60 -4.14
CA GLU A 147 -17.36 -18.42 -2.68
C GLU A 147 -16.97 -16.99 -2.27
N VAL A 148 -15.92 -16.41 -2.86
CA VAL A 148 -15.54 -15.01 -2.60
C VAL A 148 -16.69 -14.05 -2.91
N GLY A 149 -17.43 -14.32 -4.00
CA GLY A 149 -18.58 -13.50 -4.36
C GLY A 149 -19.76 -13.59 -3.39
N GLU A 150 -19.88 -14.70 -2.67
CA GLU A 150 -20.89 -14.94 -1.63
C GLU A 150 -20.44 -14.35 -0.28
N ASP A 151 -19.18 -14.55 0.10
CA ASP A 151 -18.56 -14.06 1.34
C ASP A 151 -18.63 -12.53 1.47
N PHE A 152 -18.46 -11.83 0.35
CA PHE A 152 -18.42 -10.36 0.27
C PHE A 152 -19.72 -9.77 -0.30
N GLU A 153 -20.82 -10.54 -0.35
CA GLU A 153 -22.10 -10.01 -0.81
C GLU A 153 -22.52 -8.82 0.08
N PRO A 154 -22.66 -7.61 -0.48
CA PRO A 154 -23.03 -6.45 0.31
C PRO A 154 -24.47 -6.59 0.76
N LEU A 155 -24.70 -6.37 2.06
CA LEU A 155 -26.05 -6.36 2.63
C LEU A 155 -26.93 -5.36 1.87
N PRO A 156 -28.21 -5.68 1.62
CA PRO A 156 -29.13 -4.75 0.97
C PRO A 156 -29.31 -3.53 1.87
N PHE A 157 -28.82 -2.37 1.41
CA PHE A 157 -29.10 -1.06 2.01
C PHE A 157 -30.24 -0.38 1.26
#